data_AF-A0A3B9N6W1-F1
#
_entry.id   AF-A0A3B9N6W1-F1
#
_cell.length_a   1.000
_cell.length_b   1.000
_cell.length_c   1.000
_cell.angle_alpha   90.00
_cell.angle_beta   90.00
_cell.angle_gamma   90.00
#
_symmetry.space_group_name_H-M   'P 1'
#
loop_
_entity.id
_entity.type
_entity.pdbx_description
1 polymer ?
#
loop_
_entity_poly.entity_id
_entity_poly.type
_entity_poly.pdbx_seq_one_letter_code
_entity_poly.pdbx_strand_id
1 'polypeptide(L)'
;MKKLIYLFLFAFIASSAFMSCDDDEPSSPFKTVMLGAQENTTIDGFYSINLDKTYTLVEAAANQATIDLFCYYDGDKNKMTLTSPGANIAGVFTGDNAPENWEIQDTTYFHQLESTVLSVEQFDALTAVSPIETYYSEVDPKRKAKELAVDDLYAFITEDNYYGIFKVVSVIEGATGSVEFKYIIKK
;
A
#
# COMPACT_ATOMS: atom_id res chain seq x y z
N MET A 1 78.19 -36.42 -0.26
CA MET A 1 78.93 -35.19 -0.59
C MET A 1 77.92 -34.15 -1.06
N LYS A 2 77.96 -32.93 -0.49
CA LYS A 2 77.75 -31.61 -1.16
C LYS A 2 76.78 -31.61 -2.38
N LYS A 3 75.70 -30.84 -2.47
CA LYS A 3 75.46 -29.43 -2.10
C LYS A 3 74.10 -28.99 -2.71
N LEU A 4 73.49 -27.97 -2.09
CA LEU A 4 72.73 -26.83 -2.65
C LEU A 4 71.43 -27.09 -3.48
N ILE A 5 70.28 -26.62 -2.96
CA ILE A 5 69.62 -25.32 -3.25
C ILE A 5 68.98 -25.29 -4.65
N TYR A 6 67.63 -25.19 -4.73
CA TYR A 6 66.96 -23.95 -5.16
C TYR A 6 65.46 -24.00 -4.85
N LEU A 7 65.06 -23.01 -4.06
CA LEU A 7 63.71 -22.57 -3.75
C LEU A 7 63.07 -22.01 -5.03
N PHE A 8 61.92 -22.53 -5.46
CA PHE A 8 61.03 -21.81 -6.37
C PHE A 8 59.59 -21.92 -5.85
N LEU A 9 59.18 -20.84 -5.19
CA LEU A 9 57.82 -20.57 -4.75
C LEU A 9 57.06 -20.04 -5.97
N PHE A 10 56.16 -20.85 -6.56
CA PHE A 10 55.14 -20.34 -7.49
C PHE A 10 53.82 -20.24 -6.73
N ALA A 11 53.52 -19.05 -6.24
CA ALA A 11 52.20 -18.70 -5.75
C ALA A 11 51.27 -18.50 -6.95
N PHE A 12 50.38 -19.44 -7.19
CA PHE A 12 49.29 -19.30 -8.15
C PHE A 12 48.16 -18.54 -7.46
N ILE A 13 48.11 -17.22 -7.64
CA ILE A 13 46.97 -16.41 -7.21
C ILE A 13 45.87 -16.61 -8.26
N ALA A 14 44.93 -17.50 -7.98
CA ALA A 14 43.68 -17.57 -8.71
C ALA A 14 42.83 -16.37 -8.30
N SER A 15 42.84 -15.32 -9.12
CA SER A 15 41.91 -14.20 -9.00
C SER A 15 40.54 -14.63 -9.51
N SER A 16 39.68 -15.09 -8.61
CA SER A 16 38.25 -15.22 -8.88
C SER A 16 37.66 -13.80 -8.94
N ALA A 17 37.42 -13.30 -10.15
CA ALA A 17 36.55 -12.15 -10.32
C ALA A 17 35.13 -12.59 -9.92
N PHE A 18 34.66 -12.13 -8.76
CA PHE A 18 33.23 -12.11 -8.47
C PHE A 18 32.61 -11.07 -9.41
N MET A 19 32.05 -11.53 -10.52
CA MET A 19 31.03 -10.77 -11.24
C MET A 19 29.79 -10.79 -10.33
N SER A 20 29.66 -9.76 -9.49
CA SER A 20 28.35 -9.39 -8.94
C SER A 20 27.54 -8.91 -10.14
N CYS A 21 26.71 -9.79 -10.69
CA CYS A 21 25.53 -9.33 -11.41
C CYS A 21 24.65 -8.70 -10.33
N ASP A 22 24.84 -7.40 -10.11
CA ASP A 22 23.75 -6.58 -9.57
C ASP A 22 22.71 -6.57 -10.68
N ASP A 23 21.71 -7.45 -10.57
CA ASP A 23 20.46 -7.34 -11.30
C ASP A 23 19.76 -6.06 -10.79
N ASP A 24 20.26 -4.90 -11.23
CA ASP A 24 19.61 -3.59 -11.10
C ASP A 24 18.42 -3.52 -12.07
N GLU A 25 17.50 -4.50 -11.97
CA GLU A 25 16.15 -4.29 -12.47
C GLU A 25 15.51 -3.27 -11.52
N PRO A 26 15.07 -2.10 -12.00
CA PRO A 26 14.41 -1.13 -11.13
C PRO A 26 13.19 -1.81 -10.52
N SER A 27 13.18 -1.96 -9.20
CA SER A 27 12.02 -2.47 -8.47
C SER A 27 10.81 -1.64 -8.88
N SER A 28 9.74 -2.32 -9.31
CA SER A 28 8.48 -1.67 -9.67
C SER A 28 8.10 -0.60 -8.63
N PRO A 29 7.72 0.62 -9.05
CA PRO A 29 7.29 1.66 -8.10
C PRO A 29 5.91 1.35 -7.48
N PHE A 30 5.24 0.31 -7.98
CA PHE A 30 3.96 -0.14 -7.46
C PHE A 30 4.11 -1.08 -6.28
N LYS A 31 3.18 -0.94 -5.35
CA LYS A 31 2.92 -1.88 -4.26
C LYS A 31 1.52 -2.46 -4.42
N THR A 32 1.33 -3.67 -3.93
CA THR A 32 0.02 -4.35 -3.92
C THR A 32 -0.31 -4.73 -2.48
N VAL A 33 -1.53 -4.40 -2.05
CA VAL A 33 -2.00 -4.62 -0.68
C VAL A 33 -3.39 -5.24 -0.74
N MET A 34 -3.63 -6.21 0.14
CA MET A 34 -4.94 -6.81 0.35
C MET A 34 -5.38 -6.53 1.78
N LEU A 35 -6.58 -5.98 1.94
CA LEU A 35 -7.19 -5.69 3.24
C LEU A 35 -8.49 -6.45 3.42
N GLY A 36 -8.66 -7.05 4.60
CA GLY A 36 -9.89 -7.70 5.02
C GLY A 36 -10.92 -6.70 5.52
N ALA A 37 -12.21 -7.00 5.28
CA ALA A 37 -13.31 -6.27 5.91
C ALA A 37 -13.43 -6.62 7.41
N GLN A 38 -14.34 -5.94 8.12
CA GLN A 38 -14.38 -5.86 9.58
C GLN A 38 -14.55 -7.20 10.33
N GLU A 39 -15.08 -8.24 9.69
CA GLU A 39 -15.21 -9.60 10.26
C GLU A 39 -14.21 -10.60 9.65
N ASN A 40 -13.28 -10.14 8.80
CA ASN A 40 -12.23 -10.99 8.27
C ASN A 40 -11.18 -11.30 9.36
N THR A 41 -11.00 -12.58 9.64
CA THR A 41 -10.08 -13.08 10.69
C THR A 41 -8.76 -13.61 10.13
N THR A 42 -8.60 -13.57 8.81
CA THR A 42 -7.46 -14.16 8.09
C THR A 42 -6.60 -13.14 7.36
N ILE A 43 -7.19 -12.00 6.99
CA ILE A 43 -6.54 -10.90 6.29
C ILE A 43 -6.71 -9.67 7.18
N ASP A 44 -5.58 -9.02 7.48
CA ASP A 44 -5.54 -7.77 8.23
C ASP A 44 -6.38 -6.67 7.55
N GLY A 45 -7.05 -5.84 8.33
CA GLY A 45 -8.01 -4.84 7.81
C GLY A 45 -7.47 -3.42 7.73
N PHE A 46 -6.30 -3.15 8.32
CA PHE A 46 -5.73 -1.82 8.49
C PHE A 46 -4.35 -1.74 7.83
N TYR A 47 -3.99 -0.56 7.32
CA TYR A 47 -2.75 -0.37 6.58
C TYR A 47 -2.08 0.96 6.89
N SER A 48 -0.76 0.90 7.00
CA SER A 48 0.15 2.02 7.11
C SER A 48 0.94 2.15 5.81
N ILE A 49 0.75 3.26 5.08
CA ILE A 49 1.40 3.51 3.80
C ILE A 49 2.89 3.82 4.03
N ASN A 50 3.22 4.59 5.05
CA ASN A 50 4.60 5.01 5.33
C ASN A 50 5.48 3.84 5.84
N LEU A 51 4.91 2.89 6.59
CA LEU A 51 5.62 1.69 7.06
C LEU A 51 5.47 0.49 6.13
N ASP A 52 4.59 0.57 5.13
CA ASP A 52 4.27 -0.53 4.21
C ASP A 52 3.89 -1.82 4.97
N LYS A 53 2.90 -1.69 5.85
CA LYS A 53 2.53 -2.76 6.77
C LYS A 53 1.03 -2.82 7.02
N THR A 54 0.50 -4.04 7.03
CA THR A 54 -0.87 -4.34 7.45
C THR A 54 -0.96 -4.63 8.94
N TYR A 55 -2.13 -4.40 9.52
CA TYR A 55 -2.40 -4.55 10.94
C TYR A 55 -3.79 -5.16 11.17
N THR A 56 -3.89 -6.02 12.18
CA THR A 56 -5.17 -6.37 12.79
C THR A 56 -5.78 -5.16 13.50
N LEU A 57 -7.09 -5.21 13.84
CA LEU A 57 -7.75 -4.13 14.60
C LEU A 57 -7.02 -3.80 15.91
N VAL A 58 -6.57 -4.82 16.65
CA VAL A 58 -5.90 -4.64 17.95
C VAL A 58 -4.54 -3.97 17.77
N GLU A 59 -3.76 -4.40 16.78
CA GLU A 59 -2.45 -3.81 16.53
C GLU A 59 -2.58 -2.39 15.97
N ALA A 60 -3.58 -2.13 15.12
CA ALA A 60 -3.87 -0.81 14.59
C ALA A 60 -4.26 0.17 15.70
N ALA A 61 -5.10 -0.26 16.65
CA ALA A 61 -5.46 0.55 17.83
C ALA A 61 -4.26 0.88 18.74
N ALA A 62 -3.18 0.09 18.70
CA ALA A 62 -1.92 0.37 19.39
C ALA A 62 -0.95 1.25 18.58
N ASN A 63 -1.21 1.47 17.29
CA ASN A 63 -0.36 2.21 16.34
C ASN A 63 -1.13 3.30 15.59
N GLN A 64 -2.11 3.93 16.26
CA GLN A 64 -3.13 4.81 15.66
C GLN A 64 -2.56 5.86 14.69
N ALA A 65 -1.47 6.53 15.08
CA ALA A 65 -0.80 7.60 14.34
C ALA A 65 -0.03 7.16 13.07
N THR A 66 -0.19 5.90 12.66
CA THR A 66 0.46 5.36 11.46
C THR A 66 -0.54 4.79 10.47
N ILE A 67 -1.83 4.73 10.84
CA ILE A 67 -2.87 4.05 10.07
C ILE A 67 -3.50 5.04 9.09
N ASP A 68 -3.16 4.89 7.82
CA ASP A 68 -3.68 5.72 6.74
C ASP A 68 -4.99 5.18 6.18
N LEU A 69 -5.14 3.85 6.15
CA LEU A 69 -6.23 3.16 5.47
C LEU A 69 -6.79 2.00 6.30
N PHE A 70 -8.10 1.76 6.17
CA PHE A 70 -8.72 0.49 6.52
C PHE A 70 -9.87 0.13 5.59
N CYS A 71 -10.22 -1.16 5.60
CA CYS A 71 -11.27 -1.73 4.77
C CYS A 71 -12.51 -2.10 5.60
N TYR A 72 -13.70 -1.83 5.06
CA TYR A 72 -14.95 -2.34 5.63
C TYR A 72 -16.02 -2.59 4.57
N TYR A 73 -17.03 -3.39 4.94
CA TYR A 73 -18.20 -3.67 4.12
C TYR A 73 -19.49 -3.23 4.81
N ASP A 74 -20.32 -2.47 4.10
CA ASP A 74 -21.67 -2.06 4.52
C ASP A 74 -22.65 -2.26 3.37
N GLY A 75 -23.35 -3.39 3.37
CA GLY A 75 -24.22 -3.82 2.27
C GLY A 75 -25.39 -2.88 1.95
N ASP A 76 -25.82 -2.05 2.90
CA ASP A 76 -26.96 -1.15 2.73
C ASP A 76 -26.56 0.23 2.20
N LYS A 77 -25.28 0.61 2.30
CA LYS A 77 -24.85 1.99 1.99
C LYS A 77 -23.58 2.09 1.16
N ASN A 78 -22.49 1.47 1.61
CA ASN A 78 -21.16 1.77 1.07
C ASN A 78 -20.52 0.56 0.34
N LYS A 79 -21.09 -0.64 0.49
CA LYS A 79 -20.50 -1.92 0.07
C LYS A 79 -19.03 -1.99 0.50
N MET A 80 -18.17 -2.62 -0.30
CA MET A 80 -16.74 -2.65 -0.01
C MET A 80 -16.15 -1.25 -0.12
N THR A 81 -15.46 -0.82 0.94
CA THR A 81 -15.00 0.55 1.11
C THR A 81 -13.60 0.60 1.69
N LEU A 82 -12.73 1.41 1.08
CA LEU A 82 -11.49 1.88 1.69
C LEU A 82 -11.71 3.27 2.29
N THR A 83 -11.20 3.47 3.50
CA THR A 83 -11.36 4.72 4.24
C THR A 83 -10.22 4.88 5.25
N SER A 84 -10.30 5.89 6.11
CA SER A 84 -9.29 6.22 7.12
C SER A 84 -9.93 6.42 8.50
N PRO A 85 -9.16 6.34 9.61
CA PRO A 85 -9.67 6.62 10.95
C PRO A 85 -10.43 7.95 11.08
N GLY A 86 -9.96 9.03 10.43
CA GLY A 86 -10.60 10.35 10.43
C GLY A 86 -11.87 10.48 9.58
N ALA A 87 -12.38 9.38 9.01
CA ALA A 87 -13.58 9.38 8.19
C ALA A 87 -14.91 9.36 8.96
N ASN A 88 -14.87 9.40 10.30
CA ASN A 88 -16.03 9.36 11.18
C ASN A 88 -16.92 8.13 10.93
N ILE A 89 -16.30 6.96 10.79
CA ILE A 89 -17.01 5.68 10.70
C ILE A 89 -17.35 5.23 12.12
N ALA A 90 -18.61 4.90 12.38
CA ALA A 90 -19.06 4.40 13.68
C ALA A 90 -19.95 3.17 13.51
N GLY A 91 -19.86 2.23 14.45
CA GLY A 91 -20.72 1.05 14.50
C GLY A 91 -20.43 -0.02 13.44
N VAL A 92 -19.31 0.10 12.73
CA VAL A 92 -18.82 -0.92 11.78
C VAL A 92 -17.88 -1.88 12.50
N PHE A 93 -16.91 -1.34 13.24
CA PHE A 93 -16.08 -2.08 14.17
C PHE A 93 -16.72 -1.98 15.56
N THR A 94 -16.50 -2.97 16.42
CA THR A 94 -17.08 -2.99 17.77
C THR A 94 -16.01 -3.20 18.84
N GLY A 95 -16.30 -2.75 20.06
CA GLY A 95 -15.39 -2.86 21.21
C GLY A 95 -14.41 -1.70 21.36
N ASP A 96 -13.57 -1.78 22.38
CA ASP A 96 -12.69 -0.68 22.81
C ASP A 96 -11.66 -0.27 21.74
N ASN A 97 -11.29 -1.20 20.86
CA ASN A 97 -10.32 -0.96 19.79
C ASN A 97 -10.95 -0.36 18.51
N ALA A 98 -12.26 -0.14 18.47
CA ALA A 98 -12.93 0.39 17.28
C ALA A 98 -12.38 1.79 16.89
N PRO A 99 -12.17 2.10 15.60
CA PRO A 99 -11.54 3.35 15.17
C PRO A 99 -12.23 4.62 15.66
N GLU A 100 -13.55 4.59 15.88
CA GLU A 100 -14.29 5.72 16.47
C GLU A 100 -13.86 6.10 17.89
N ASN A 101 -13.16 5.21 18.60
CA ASN A 101 -12.68 5.42 19.97
C ASN A 101 -11.21 5.86 20.03
N TRP A 102 -10.53 5.96 18.89
CA TRP A 102 -9.11 6.30 18.84
C TRP A 102 -8.87 7.77 19.19
N GLU A 103 -7.75 8.04 19.87
CA GLU A 103 -7.33 9.41 20.20
C GLU A 103 -6.73 10.13 18.99
N ILE A 104 -6.08 9.36 18.10
CA ILE A 104 -5.48 9.85 16.85
C ILE A 104 -6.22 9.22 15.69
N GLN A 105 -6.71 10.06 14.78
CA GLN A 105 -7.54 9.66 13.66
C GLN A 105 -7.10 10.37 12.37
N ASP A 106 -6.02 9.86 11.77
CA ASP A 106 -5.48 10.42 10.53
C ASP A 106 -6.53 10.34 9.40
N THR A 107 -6.57 11.38 8.55
CA THR A 107 -7.55 11.46 7.46
C THR A 107 -6.87 11.28 6.10
N THR A 108 -7.30 10.26 5.38
CA THR A 108 -7.02 10.09 3.95
C THR A 108 -8.22 10.54 3.14
N TYR A 109 -7.96 11.38 2.14
CA TYR A 109 -8.97 11.83 1.18
C TYR A 109 -8.78 11.15 -0.17
N PHE A 110 -9.89 10.93 -0.86
CA PHE A 110 -9.98 10.18 -2.11
C PHE A 110 -10.70 11.01 -3.18
N HIS A 111 -10.29 10.80 -4.42
CA HIS A 111 -10.91 11.33 -5.62
C HIS A 111 -10.98 10.21 -6.66
N GLN A 112 -12.18 9.78 -7.03
CA GLN A 112 -12.36 8.77 -8.08
C GLN A 112 -11.95 9.37 -9.42
N LEU A 113 -11.11 8.65 -10.15
CA LEU A 113 -10.64 9.06 -11.47
C LEU A 113 -11.53 8.44 -12.54
N GLU A 114 -12.08 9.30 -13.39
CA GLU A 114 -12.76 8.86 -14.59
C GLU A 114 -11.75 8.33 -15.62
N SER A 115 -12.15 7.33 -16.42
CA SER A 115 -11.30 6.75 -17.47
C SER A 115 -10.80 7.75 -18.53
N THR A 116 -11.47 8.90 -18.66
CA THR A 116 -11.07 10.00 -19.54
C THR A 116 -9.93 10.85 -18.96
N VAL A 117 -9.69 10.77 -17.65
CA VAL A 117 -8.59 11.43 -16.94
C VAL A 117 -7.38 10.50 -16.87
N LEU A 118 -7.61 9.24 -16.49
CA LEU A 118 -6.59 8.20 -16.44
C LEU A 118 -7.24 6.84 -16.74
N SER A 119 -6.78 6.14 -17.77
CA SER A 119 -7.20 4.76 -18.06
C SER A 119 -6.38 3.75 -17.26
N VAL A 120 -6.85 2.51 -17.18
CA VAL A 120 -6.12 1.41 -16.52
C VAL A 120 -4.75 1.17 -17.17
N GLU A 121 -4.68 1.21 -18.51
CA GLU A 121 -3.43 1.03 -19.24
C GLU A 121 -2.45 2.18 -18.98
N GLN A 122 -2.96 3.40 -18.85
CA GLN A 122 -2.15 4.55 -18.49
C GLN A 122 -1.65 4.45 -17.05
N PHE A 123 -2.50 4.00 -16.12
CA PHE A 123 -2.12 3.71 -14.74
C PHE A 123 -0.99 2.67 -14.70
N ASP A 124 -1.15 1.53 -15.40
CA ASP A 124 -0.14 0.46 -15.40
C ASP A 124 1.18 0.87 -16.09
N ALA A 125 1.17 1.95 -16.88
CA ALA A 125 2.36 2.56 -17.49
C ALA A 125 3.01 3.67 -16.63
N LEU A 126 2.46 4.01 -15.45
CA LEU A 126 3.05 5.02 -14.57
C LEU A 126 4.41 4.54 -14.03
N THR A 127 5.28 5.50 -13.74
CA THR A 127 6.63 5.29 -13.23
C THR A 127 6.88 6.16 -12.00
N ALA A 128 7.99 5.95 -11.29
CA ALA A 128 8.36 6.76 -10.11
C ALA A 128 8.51 8.27 -10.39
N VAL A 129 8.69 8.66 -11.66
CA VAL A 129 8.83 10.05 -12.10
C VAL A 129 7.53 10.65 -12.64
N SER A 130 6.45 9.86 -12.71
CA SER A 130 5.13 10.36 -13.12
C SER A 130 4.63 11.43 -12.15
N PRO A 131 3.84 12.42 -12.63
CA PRO A 131 3.32 13.51 -11.81
C PRO A 131 2.06 13.08 -11.02
N ILE A 132 2.23 12.14 -10.08
CA ILE A 132 1.14 11.48 -9.33
C ILE A 132 0.24 12.49 -8.61
N GLU A 133 0.83 13.53 -8.04
CA GLU A 133 0.15 14.59 -7.29
C GLU A 133 -0.89 15.34 -8.13
N THR A 134 -0.74 15.39 -9.46
CA THR A 134 -1.63 16.15 -10.35
C THR A 134 -2.99 15.50 -10.56
N TYR A 135 -3.14 14.22 -10.18
CA TYR A 135 -4.40 13.49 -10.30
C TYR A 135 -5.33 13.70 -9.10
N TYR A 136 -4.82 14.19 -7.97
CA TYR A 136 -5.65 14.50 -6.83
C TYR A 136 -6.35 15.86 -7.00
N SER A 137 -7.61 15.94 -6.57
CA SER A 137 -8.42 17.16 -6.62
C SER A 137 -8.99 17.50 -5.24
N GLU A 138 -8.71 18.73 -4.80
CA GLU A 138 -9.24 19.28 -3.54
C GLU A 138 -10.68 19.82 -3.66
N VAL A 139 -11.26 19.82 -4.86
CA VAL A 139 -12.56 20.46 -5.12
C VAL A 139 -13.72 19.75 -4.40
N ASP A 140 -13.54 18.47 -4.05
CA ASP A 140 -14.53 17.69 -3.30
C ASP A 140 -13.87 16.49 -2.59
N PRO A 141 -13.15 16.73 -1.48
CA PRO A 141 -12.30 15.72 -0.86
C PRO A 141 -13.17 14.68 -0.13
N LYS A 142 -13.29 13.47 -0.70
CA LYS A 142 -14.09 12.38 -0.11
C LYS A 142 -13.26 11.63 0.92
N ARG A 143 -13.83 11.26 2.07
CA ARG A 143 -13.13 10.44 3.09
C ARG A 143 -13.30 8.93 2.89
N LYS A 144 -13.94 8.52 1.80
CA LYS A 144 -14.24 7.12 1.48
C LYS A 144 -14.10 6.89 -0.02
N ALA A 145 -13.41 5.83 -0.39
CA ALA A 145 -13.54 5.18 -1.69
C ALA A 145 -14.46 3.98 -1.50
N LYS A 146 -15.72 4.12 -1.90
CA LYS A 146 -16.82 3.20 -1.60
C LYS A 146 -17.34 2.53 -2.87
N GLU A 147 -18.10 1.45 -2.70
CA GLU A 147 -18.69 0.69 -3.81
C GLU A 147 -17.60 0.18 -4.79
N LEU A 148 -16.43 -0.17 -4.24
CA LEU A 148 -15.25 -0.52 -5.02
C LEU A 148 -15.54 -1.67 -5.98
N ALA A 149 -15.17 -1.48 -7.24
CA ALA A 149 -15.21 -2.47 -8.30
C ALA A 149 -13.81 -2.64 -8.91
N VAL A 150 -13.58 -3.81 -9.51
CA VAL A 150 -12.33 -4.08 -10.25
C VAL A 150 -12.11 -3.01 -11.30
N ASP A 151 -10.86 -2.58 -11.45
CA ASP A 151 -10.39 -1.53 -12.35
C ASP A 151 -10.79 -0.09 -11.99
N ASP A 152 -11.50 0.12 -10.87
CA ASP A 152 -11.67 1.47 -10.33
C ASP A 152 -10.32 2.11 -10.01
N LEU A 153 -10.18 3.38 -10.39
CA LEU A 153 -9.01 4.20 -10.12
C LEU A 153 -9.37 5.33 -9.16
N TYR A 154 -8.55 5.52 -8.13
CA TYR A 154 -8.70 6.61 -7.18
C TYR A 154 -7.35 7.28 -6.95
N ALA A 155 -7.32 8.61 -7.08
CA ALA A 155 -6.27 9.42 -6.48
C ALA A 155 -6.57 9.60 -4.99
N PHE A 156 -5.53 9.69 -4.16
CA PHE A 156 -5.67 9.93 -2.74
C PHE A 156 -4.54 10.81 -2.20
N ILE A 157 -4.79 11.44 -1.06
CA ILE A 157 -3.79 12.12 -0.25
C ILE A 157 -3.96 11.72 1.22
N THR A 158 -2.88 11.31 1.88
CA THR A 158 -2.87 11.01 3.32
C THR A 158 -2.62 12.27 4.15
N GLU A 159 -2.86 12.22 5.46
CA GLU A 159 -2.56 13.31 6.40
C GLU A 159 -1.07 13.73 6.34
N ASP A 160 -0.18 12.76 6.11
CA ASP A 160 1.27 12.96 5.93
C ASP A 160 1.67 13.52 4.54
N ASN A 161 0.70 13.92 3.72
CA ASN A 161 0.88 14.45 2.36
C ASN A 161 1.51 13.46 1.37
N TYR A 162 1.27 12.16 1.53
CA TYR A 162 1.55 11.21 0.45
C TYR A 162 0.43 11.29 -0.58
N TYR A 163 0.75 11.72 -1.79
CA TYR A 163 -0.13 11.64 -2.94
C TYR A 163 -0.01 10.25 -3.55
N GLY A 164 -1.13 9.62 -3.88
CA GLY A 164 -1.10 8.32 -4.53
C GLY A 164 -2.25 8.12 -5.49
N ILE A 165 -2.09 7.08 -6.32
CA ILE A 165 -3.17 6.54 -7.14
C ILE A 165 -3.21 5.06 -6.86
N PHE A 166 -4.39 4.52 -6.60
CA PHE A 166 -4.60 3.07 -6.55
C PHE A 166 -5.58 2.62 -7.63
N LYS A 167 -5.36 1.39 -8.08
CA LYS A 167 -6.26 0.58 -8.90
C LYS A 167 -6.78 -0.58 -8.08
N VAL A 168 -8.09 -0.79 -8.08
CA VAL A 168 -8.69 -1.98 -7.48
C VAL A 168 -8.40 -3.20 -8.36
N VAL A 169 -7.80 -4.24 -7.77
CA VAL A 169 -7.42 -5.48 -8.46
C VAL A 169 -8.46 -6.57 -8.26
N SER A 170 -8.96 -6.74 -7.03
CA SER A 170 -10.02 -7.70 -6.73
C SER A 170 -10.89 -7.25 -5.56
N VAL A 171 -12.15 -7.68 -5.56
CA VAL A 171 -13.13 -7.40 -4.51
C VAL A 171 -13.88 -8.69 -4.19
N ILE A 172 -13.88 -9.06 -2.91
CA ILE A 172 -14.74 -10.11 -2.35
C ILE A 172 -15.71 -9.39 -1.42
N GLU A 173 -16.98 -9.32 -1.79
CA GLU A 173 -18.01 -8.64 -0.97
C GLU A 173 -18.29 -9.38 0.36
N GLY A 174 -18.87 -8.65 1.32
CA GLY A 174 -19.28 -9.17 2.62
C GLY A 174 -18.40 -8.69 3.77
N ALA A 175 -18.91 -8.80 4.99
CA ALA A 175 -18.21 -8.39 6.21
C ALA A 175 -16.93 -9.21 6.46
N THR A 176 -16.88 -10.45 5.97
CA THR A 176 -15.71 -11.34 5.97
C THR A 176 -14.88 -11.24 4.68
N GLY A 177 -15.25 -10.34 3.77
CA GLY A 177 -14.64 -10.15 2.46
C GLY A 177 -13.29 -9.44 2.51
N SER A 178 -12.83 -9.00 1.35
CA SER A 178 -11.55 -8.31 1.19
C SER A 178 -11.49 -7.48 -0.08
N VAL A 179 -10.56 -6.53 -0.12
CA VAL A 179 -10.17 -5.79 -1.33
C VAL A 179 -8.67 -5.90 -1.53
N GLU A 180 -8.24 -6.19 -2.75
CA GLU A 180 -6.85 -6.05 -3.18
C GLU A 180 -6.74 -4.84 -4.10
N PHE A 181 -5.73 -4.01 -3.87
CA PHE A 181 -5.44 -2.84 -4.69
C PHE A 181 -3.94 -2.72 -4.94
N LYS A 182 -3.61 -2.22 -6.13
CA LYS A 182 -2.25 -1.88 -6.55
C LYS A 182 -2.12 -0.37 -6.55
N TYR A 183 -1.04 0.17 -6.02
CA TYR A 183 -0.90 1.62 -5.90
C TYR A 183 0.52 2.11 -6.15
N ILE A 184 0.63 3.38 -6.52
CA ILE A 184 1.88 4.14 -6.63
C ILE A 184 1.73 5.42 -5.81
N ILE A 185 2.81 5.86 -5.16
CA ILE A 185 2.82 7.07 -4.33
C ILE A 185 3.97 8.02 -4.69
N LYS A 186 3.76 9.29 -4.35
CA LYS A 186 4.71 10.38 -4.37
C LYS A 186 4.56 11.14 -3.05
N LYS A 187 5.69 11.59 -2.49
CA LYS A 187 5.72 12.54 -1.38
C LYS A 187 6.17 13.90 -1.90
#